data_AF-V7F744-F1
#
_entry.id   AF-V7F744-F1
#
_cell.length_a   1.000
_cell.length_b   1.000
_cell.length_c   1.000
_cell.angle_alpha   90.00
_cell.angle_beta   90.00
_cell.angle_gamma   90.00
#
_symmetry.space_group_name_H-M   'P 1'
#
loop_
_entity.id
_entity.type
_entity.pdbx_description
1 polymer ?
#
loop_
_entity_poly.entity_id
_entity_poly.type
_entity_poly.pdbx_seq_one_letter_code
_entity_poly.pdbx_strand_id
1 'polypeptide(L)'
;PDGQIIPVPGADSDPNKAFLAQSEASSSGIVKARVFRRTDALIPEGTIIRGYLETAINTDLPGAVRAVVREDVFSLDGRRILIPKGSRLTGEYRSGLARGQKRVFIVWSRVIRSDGISVDIKSPGADALGRGGMGGRVDTHWAARYGNAIMLSVVGGVSEYLSSLGDSGQDGQQRQVSTIDPVTGETTTLTYGGNGSQRDARSIAFDKSSTALQQLAQEAFRDTQNIGPTVYVDQGTSVVVLVRRDLDFSDLYADPVQEEVARLKAGGRPKAAIDPTPLYGMPTDHFYSGYGSPVK
;
A
#
# COMPACT_ATOMS: atom_id res chain seq x y z
N PRO A 1 9.49 46.88 -21.97
CA PRO A 1 9.01 45.69 -22.71
C PRO A 1 8.75 44.58 -21.70
N ASP A 2 7.56 44.67 -21.11
CA ASP A 2 7.12 43.87 -19.97
C ASP A 2 6.82 42.44 -20.41
N GLY A 3 7.54 41.48 -19.84
CA GLY A 3 7.29 40.06 -20.03
C GLY A 3 6.05 39.63 -19.26
N GLN A 4 4.87 39.84 -19.85
CA GLN A 4 3.63 39.25 -19.34
C GLN A 4 3.71 37.72 -19.44
N ILE A 5 3.73 37.09 -18.27
CA ILE A 5 3.63 35.63 -18.13
C ILE A 5 2.17 35.27 -18.43
N ILE A 6 1.94 34.65 -19.58
CA ILE A 6 0.61 34.17 -19.98
C ILE A 6 0.29 32.95 -19.09
N PRO A 7 -0.79 32.96 -18.29
CA PRO A 7 -1.14 31.82 -17.46
C PRO A 7 -1.57 30.67 -18.38
N VAL A 8 -0.81 29.57 -18.39
CA VAL A 8 -1.25 28.33 -19.03
C VAL A 8 -2.29 27.67 -18.11
N PRO A 9 -3.55 27.49 -18.54
CA PRO A 9 -4.57 26.85 -17.71
C PRO A 9 -4.14 25.42 -17.35
N GLY A 10 -3.94 25.16 -16.06
CA GLY A 10 -3.52 23.86 -15.51
C GLY A 10 -2.12 23.80 -14.90
N ALA A 11 -1.30 24.85 -15.02
CA ALA A 11 0.05 24.88 -14.46
C ALA A 11 0.11 25.15 -12.93
N ASP A 12 -1.02 25.59 -12.35
CA ASP A 12 -1.20 25.89 -10.92
C ASP A 12 -1.71 24.70 -10.09
N SER A 13 -2.09 23.60 -10.73
CA SER A 13 -2.63 22.40 -10.07
C SER A 13 -1.64 21.23 -10.04
N ASP A 14 -0.34 21.50 -10.18
CA ASP A 14 0.67 20.44 -10.07
C ASP A 14 0.83 20.03 -8.60
N PRO A 15 0.45 18.78 -8.22
CA PRO A 15 0.59 18.30 -6.85
C PRO A 15 2.04 18.35 -6.36
N ASN A 16 3.02 18.28 -7.26
CA ASN A 16 4.44 18.37 -6.90
C ASN A 16 4.84 19.80 -6.53
N LYS A 17 4.31 20.82 -7.22
CA LYS A 17 4.52 22.23 -6.85
C LYS A 17 3.83 22.57 -5.54
N ALA A 18 2.63 22.05 -5.31
CA ALA A 18 1.93 22.22 -4.04
C ALA A 18 2.69 21.58 -2.87
N PHE A 19 3.26 20.38 -3.09
CA PHE A 19 4.12 19.72 -2.11
C PHE A 19 5.41 20.50 -1.86
N LEU A 20 6.06 21.02 -2.91
CA LEU A 20 7.24 21.87 -2.78
C LEU A 20 6.93 23.14 -1.97
N ALA A 21 5.86 23.86 -2.32
CA ALA A 21 5.42 25.05 -1.59
C ALA A 21 5.08 24.74 -0.12
N GLN A 22 4.48 23.56 0.16
CA GLN A 22 4.22 23.11 1.53
C GLN A 22 5.52 22.80 2.30
N SER A 23 6.54 22.25 1.63
CA SER A 23 7.85 21.99 2.23
C SER A 23 8.64 23.27 2.50
N GLU A 24 8.53 24.27 1.62
CA GLU A 24 9.13 25.60 1.77
C GLU A 24 8.46 26.39 2.90
N ALA A 25 7.13 26.34 3.01
CA ALA A 25 6.39 26.97 4.10
C ALA A 25 6.74 26.37 5.47
N SER A 26 7.15 25.10 5.52
CA SER A 26 7.56 24.41 6.75
C SER A 26 9.02 24.68 7.15
N SER A 27 9.84 25.25 6.25
CA SER A 27 11.30 25.39 6.42
C SER A 27 11.82 26.84 6.46
N SER A 28 10.96 27.84 6.32
CA SER A 28 11.37 29.25 6.39
C SER A 28 11.67 29.69 7.83
N GLY A 29 12.94 29.62 8.24
CA GLY A 29 13.44 30.08 9.53
C GLY A 29 14.87 29.62 9.86
N ILE A 30 15.49 30.19 10.89
CA ILE A 30 16.76 29.69 11.43
C ILE A 30 16.48 28.41 12.22
N VAL A 31 16.89 27.26 11.70
CA VAL A 31 16.82 25.97 12.41
C VAL A 31 18.04 25.85 13.33
N LYS A 32 17.81 25.74 14.64
CA LYS A 32 18.88 25.41 15.60
C LYS A 32 19.09 23.91 15.67
N ALA A 33 20.35 23.48 15.58
CA ALA A 33 20.71 22.10 15.83
C ALA A 33 20.32 21.69 17.27
N ARG A 34 19.77 20.49 17.41
CA ARG A 34 19.50 19.85 18.70
C ARG A 34 20.46 18.67 18.85
N VAL A 35 21.09 18.56 20.02
CA VAL A 35 21.97 17.43 20.35
C VAL A 35 21.23 16.48 21.26
N PHE A 36 21.12 15.21 20.87
CA PHE A 36 20.66 14.14 21.73
C PHE A 36 21.84 13.58 22.52
N ARG A 37 21.80 13.68 23.85
CA ARG A 37 22.91 13.23 24.71
C ARG A 37 22.97 11.72 24.88
N ARG A 38 21.82 11.04 24.75
CA ARG A 38 21.66 9.61 24.95
C ARG A 38 21.51 8.85 23.65
N THR A 39 22.58 8.82 22.87
CA THR A 39 22.63 8.10 21.58
C THR A 39 22.61 6.58 21.76
N ASP A 40 22.93 6.10 22.97
CA ASP A 40 22.92 4.69 23.37
C ASP A 40 21.50 4.11 23.56
N ALA A 41 20.51 4.98 23.72
CA ALA A 41 19.13 4.60 24.00
C ALA A 41 18.13 5.31 23.09
N LEU A 42 18.57 5.75 21.92
CA LEU A 42 17.74 6.45 20.94
C LEU A 42 17.62 5.63 19.66
N ILE A 43 16.41 5.44 19.14
CA ILE A 43 16.19 5.05 17.75
C ILE A 43 15.80 6.33 16.99
N PRO A 44 16.61 6.81 16.04
CA PRO A 44 16.29 8.03 15.32
C PRO A 44 15.11 7.82 14.36
N GLU A 45 14.41 8.90 14.02
CA GLU A 45 13.51 8.91 12.88
C GLU A 45 14.22 8.47 11.59
N GLY A 46 13.48 7.82 10.68
CA GLY A 46 14.03 7.20 9.48
C GLY A 46 14.59 5.79 9.70
N THR A 47 14.70 5.32 10.95
CA THR A 47 15.10 3.93 11.21
C THR A 47 14.10 2.95 10.57
N ILE A 48 14.63 1.89 9.95
CA ILE A 48 13.86 0.85 9.29
C ILE A 48 13.71 -0.34 10.24
N ILE A 49 12.48 -0.69 10.59
CA ILE A 49 12.17 -1.91 11.33
C ILE A 49 11.61 -2.92 10.33
N ARG A 50 12.35 -4.02 10.12
CA ARG A 50 11.91 -5.09 9.21
C ARG A 50 11.18 -6.18 9.98
N GLY A 51 10.16 -6.74 9.35
CA GLY A 51 9.39 -7.83 9.93
C GLY A 51 8.64 -8.66 8.90
N TYR A 52 7.87 -9.61 9.40
CA TYR A 52 6.94 -10.42 8.61
C TYR A 52 5.55 -10.30 9.19
N LEU A 53 4.55 -10.19 8.32
CA LEU A 53 3.15 -10.28 8.76
C LEU A 53 2.87 -11.65 9.37
N GLU A 54 2.21 -11.66 10.52
CA GLU A 54 1.65 -12.87 11.11
C GLU A 54 0.19 -13.08 10.67
N THR A 55 -0.51 -11.99 10.34
CA THR A 55 -1.90 -12.00 9.89
C THR A 55 -1.99 -11.71 8.40
N ALA A 56 -2.81 -12.46 7.67
CA ALA A 56 -3.21 -12.10 6.33
C ALA A 56 -4.06 -10.81 6.35
N ILE A 57 -4.10 -10.11 5.22
CA ILE A 57 -4.84 -8.85 5.07
C ILE A 57 -5.84 -9.01 3.95
N ASN A 58 -7.08 -8.59 4.23
CA ASN A 58 -8.12 -8.38 3.24
C ASN A 58 -8.68 -6.95 3.41
N THR A 59 -8.56 -6.11 2.38
CA THR A 59 -9.03 -4.71 2.42
C THR A 59 -10.54 -4.51 2.26
N ASP A 60 -11.32 -5.58 2.16
CA ASP A 60 -12.80 -5.50 2.14
C ASP A 60 -13.33 -4.79 3.40
N LEU A 61 -12.75 -5.13 4.55
CA LEU A 61 -13.09 -4.52 5.84
C LEU A 61 -11.82 -4.00 6.53
N PRO A 62 -11.88 -2.84 7.21
CA PRO A 62 -10.76 -2.35 8.00
C PRO A 62 -10.53 -3.30 9.18
N GLY A 63 -9.26 -3.50 9.56
CA GLY A 63 -8.90 -4.47 10.58
C GLY A 63 -7.55 -4.21 11.21
N ALA A 64 -7.30 -4.93 12.30
CA ALA A 64 -6.01 -4.96 12.97
C ALA A 64 -5.08 -5.95 12.28
N VAL A 65 -3.79 -5.63 12.25
CA VAL A 65 -2.72 -6.47 11.71
C VAL A 65 -1.59 -6.61 12.69
N ARG A 66 -0.93 -7.76 12.62
CA ARG A 66 0.20 -8.09 13.46
C ARG A 66 1.38 -8.55 12.61
N ALA A 67 2.58 -8.14 12.99
CA ALA A 67 3.82 -8.60 12.41
C ALA A 67 4.85 -8.93 13.50
N VAL A 68 5.83 -9.73 13.14
CA VAL A 68 6.99 -10.04 14.00
C VAL A 68 8.24 -9.39 13.42
N VAL A 69 9.02 -8.73 14.26
CA VAL A 69 10.30 -8.11 13.90
C VAL A 69 11.32 -9.20 13.57
N ARG A 70 11.97 -9.11 12.41
CA ARG A 70 12.91 -10.13 11.93
C ARG A 70 14.36 -9.92 12.40
N GLU A 71 14.73 -8.68 12.66
CA GLU A 71 16.11 -8.25 12.90
C GLU A 71 16.19 -7.31 14.09
N ASP A 72 17.33 -7.35 14.77
CA ASP A 72 17.59 -6.49 15.92
C ASP A 72 17.74 -5.04 15.44
N VAL A 73 16.99 -4.12 16.05
CA VAL A 73 17.10 -2.68 15.82
C VAL A 73 17.96 -2.07 16.90
N PHE A 74 19.06 -1.46 16.48
CA PHE A 74 20.06 -0.89 17.36
C PHE A 74 19.77 0.58 17.70
N SER A 75 20.42 1.05 18.75
CA SER A 75 20.53 2.46 19.13
C SER A 75 21.26 3.27 18.05
N LEU A 76 21.14 4.60 18.11
CA LEU A 76 21.79 5.54 17.21
C LEU A 76 23.31 5.35 17.16
N ASP A 77 23.93 4.99 18.28
CA ASP A 77 25.37 4.67 18.36
C ASP A 77 25.71 3.21 17.97
N GLY A 78 24.71 2.38 17.69
CA GLY A 78 24.87 0.97 17.31
C GLY A 78 25.24 0.01 18.46
N ARG A 79 25.37 0.48 19.70
CA ARG A 79 25.95 -0.31 20.80
C ARG A 79 24.94 -1.18 21.54
N ARG A 80 23.66 -0.79 21.55
CA ARG A 80 22.58 -1.47 22.29
C ARG A 80 21.47 -1.89 21.34
N ILE A 81 20.91 -3.07 21.57
CA ILE A 81 19.69 -3.52 20.88
C ILE A 81 18.50 -2.95 21.64
N LEU A 82 17.73 -2.06 20.99
CA LEU A 82 16.58 -1.40 21.59
C LEU A 82 15.26 -2.09 21.23
N ILE A 83 15.17 -2.68 20.04
CA ILE A 83 14.05 -3.56 19.66
C ILE A 83 14.65 -4.90 19.20
N PRO A 84 14.59 -5.95 20.03
CA PRO A 84 15.06 -7.27 19.64
C PRO A 84 14.20 -7.90 18.54
N LYS A 85 14.82 -8.77 17.74
CA LYS A 85 14.12 -9.71 16.87
C LYS A 85 13.12 -10.54 17.68
N GLY A 86 11.97 -10.84 17.07
CA GLY A 86 10.86 -11.50 17.75
C GLY A 86 9.91 -10.54 18.49
N SER A 87 10.24 -9.23 18.56
CA SER A 87 9.27 -8.22 19.02
C SER A 87 8.03 -8.21 18.11
N ARG A 88 6.86 -7.92 18.67
CA ARG A 88 5.59 -7.90 17.93
C ARG A 88 5.22 -6.48 17.57
N LEU A 89 4.94 -6.26 16.30
CA LEU A 89 4.38 -5.03 15.75
C LEU A 89 2.86 -5.18 15.68
N THR A 90 2.14 -4.17 16.14
CA THR A 90 0.69 -4.07 15.99
C THR A 90 0.34 -2.84 15.19
N GLY A 91 -0.62 -2.97 14.29
CA GLY A 91 -1.06 -1.88 13.43
C GLY A 91 -2.48 -2.09 12.94
N GLU A 92 -2.96 -1.14 12.16
CA GLU A 92 -4.28 -1.17 11.55
C GLU A 92 -4.16 -0.79 10.07
N TYR A 93 -5.03 -1.35 9.26
CA TYR A 93 -5.21 -0.96 7.87
C TYR A 93 -6.63 -0.45 7.66
N ARG A 94 -6.77 0.52 6.76
CA ARG A 94 -8.09 1.04 6.37
C ARG A 94 -8.57 0.31 5.12
N SER A 95 -9.89 0.11 5.04
CA SER A 95 -10.56 -0.22 3.79
C SER A 95 -10.71 1.04 2.92
N GLY A 96 -11.06 0.85 1.65
CA GLY A 96 -11.29 1.98 0.73
C GLY A 96 -10.06 2.32 -0.12
N LEU A 97 -9.66 1.38 -0.97
CA LEU A 97 -8.67 1.62 -2.01
C LEU A 97 -9.30 2.50 -3.10
N ALA A 98 -8.65 3.61 -3.46
CA ALA A 98 -9.08 4.40 -4.62
C ALA A 98 -8.96 3.55 -5.90
N ARG A 99 -9.77 3.86 -6.93
CA ARG A 99 -9.66 3.18 -8.23
C ARG A 99 -8.22 3.24 -8.75
N GLY A 100 -7.65 2.08 -9.08
CA GLY A 100 -6.26 1.93 -9.54
C GLY A 100 -5.23 1.71 -8.43
N GLN A 101 -5.60 1.83 -7.16
CA GLN A 101 -4.70 1.55 -6.04
C GLN A 101 -4.57 0.04 -5.82
N LYS A 102 -3.35 -0.48 -6.00
CA LYS A 102 -3.01 -1.91 -5.85
C LYS A 102 -2.32 -2.22 -4.52
N ARG A 103 -2.44 -1.31 -3.55
CA ARG A 103 -1.62 -1.30 -2.33
C ARG A 103 -2.41 -0.93 -1.11
N VAL A 104 -2.27 -1.74 -0.06
CA VAL A 104 -2.84 -1.45 1.26
C VAL A 104 -1.89 -0.57 2.06
N PHE A 105 -2.42 0.49 2.64
CA PHE A 105 -1.69 1.34 3.57
C PHE A 105 -1.92 0.85 4.99
N ILE A 106 -0.83 0.55 5.69
CA ILE A 106 -0.85 0.12 7.10
C ILE A 106 -0.27 1.23 7.94
N VAL A 107 -0.87 1.47 9.09
CA VAL A 107 -0.29 2.30 10.14
C VAL A 107 0.09 1.40 11.31
N TRP A 108 1.38 1.33 11.59
CA TRP A 108 1.90 0.61 12.74
C TRP A 108 1.81 1.50 13.97
N SER A 109 1.03 1.09 14.96
CA SER A 109 0.78 1.87 16.17
C SER A 109 1.86 1.62 17.22
N ARG A 110 2.28 0.37 17.40
CA ARG A 110 3.09 -0.06 18.56
C ARG A 110 4.00 -1.24 18.26
N VAL A 111 5.12 -1.28 18.98
CA VAL A 111 6.03 -2.42 19.12
C VAL A 111 5.96 -2.94 20.55
N ILE A 112 5.80 -4.25 20.73
CA ILE A 112 5.81 -4.93 22.03
C ILE A 112 6.97 -5.91 22.04
N ARG A 113 7.93 -5.70 22.94
CA ARG A 113 9.08 -6.58 23.14
C ARG A 113 8.68 -7.79 24.00
N SER A 114 9.48 -8.85 23.94
CA SER A 114 9.24 -10.09 24.72
C SER A 114 9.38 -9.89 26.24
N ASP A 115 10.04 -8.82 26.68
CA ASP A 115 10.19 -8.42 28.09
C ASP A 115 9.02 -7.57 28.61
N GLY A 116 7.98 -7.35 27.82
CA GLY A 116 6.80 -6.58 28.21
C GLY A 116 6.91 -5.08 27.98
N ILE A 117 8.03 -4.59 27.44
CA ILE A 117 8.21 -3.18 27.10
C ILE A 117 7.41 -2.87 25.82
N SER A 118 6.60 -1.82 25.89
CA SER A 118 5.74 -1.36 24.81
C SER A 118 6.15 0.03 24.36
N VAL A 119 6.34 0.22 23.06
CA VAL A 119 6.75 1.50 22.46
C VAL A 119 5.77 1.88 21.36
N ASP A 120 5.19 3.08 21.48
CA ASP A 120 4.28 3.61 20.46
C ASP A 120 5.08 4.26 19.33
N ILE A 121 5.07 3.63 18.16
CA ILE A 121 5.82 4.07 16.97
C ILE A 121 5.01 4.98 16.05
N LYS A 122 3.68 4.78 15.98
CA LYS A 122 2.74 5.55 15.15
C LYS A 122 3.31 5.92 13.78
N SER A 123 3.73 4.90 13.04
CA SER A 123 4.57 5.00 11.84
C SER A 123 3.93 4.26 10.65
N PRO A 124 4.01 4.77 9.42
CA PRO A 124 3.46 4.13 8.24
C PRO A 124 4.24 2.87 7.86
N GLY A 125 3.53 1.88 7.33
CA GLY A 125 4.10 0.70 6.71
C GLY A 125 4.54 0.97 5.27
N ALA A 126 5.63 0.32 4.90
CA ALA A 126 6.19 0.29 3.56
C ALA A 126 6.44 -1.15 3.10
N ASP A 127 6.59 -1.33 1.80
CA ASP A 127 7.02 -2.60 1.21
C ASP A 127 8.53 -2.84 1.45
N ALA A 128 9.03 -4.02 1.04
CA ALA A 128 10.43 -4.39 1.18
C ALA A 128 11.42 -3.41 0.51
N LEU A 129 10.96 -2.62 -0.47
CA LEU A 129 11.74 -1.59 -1.18
C LEU A 129 11.55 -0.19 -0.59
N GLY A 130 10.83 -0.04 0.53
CA GLY A 130 10.59 1.25 1.17
C GLY A 130 9.50 2.09 0.50
N ARG A 131 8.74 1.55 -0.47
CA ARG A 131 7.63 2.27 -1.08
C ARG A 131 6.43 2.26 -0.13
N GLY A 132 5.66 3.34 -0.11
CA GLY A 132 4.47 3.46 0.76
C GLY A 132 3.42 2.37 0.50
N GLY A 133 2.95 1.76 1.58
CA GLY A 133 1.99 0.66 1.55
C GLY A 133 2.57 -0.66 1.03
N MET A 134 1.78 -1.73 1.12
CA MET A 134 2.17 -3.07 0.67
C MET A 134 1.41 -3.47 -0.58
N GLY A 135 2.14 -4.02 -1.56
CA GLY A 135 1.53 -4.66 -2.72
C GLY A 135 0.91 -6.00 -2.33
N GLY A 136 -0.16 -6.37 -3.00
CA GLY A 136 -0.82 -7.65 -2.84
C GLY A 136 -1.54 -8.08 -4.11
N ARG A 137 -2.19 -9.24 -4.06
CA ARG A 137 -3.05 -9.70 -5.14
C ARG A 137 -4.29 -8.82 -5.16
N VAL A 138 -4.64 -8.28 -6.32
CA VAL A 138 -5.78 -7.38 -6.48
C VAL A 138 -6.93 -8.16 -7.09
N ASP A 139 -8.06 -8.21 -6.40
CA ASP A 139 -9.32 -8.61 -6.99
C ASP A 139 -10.07 -7.35 -7.45
N THR A 140 -10.24 -7.23 -8.77
CA THR A 140 -11.01 -6.14 -9.37
C THR A 140 -12.50 -6.43 -9.41
N HIS A 141 -12.95 -7.59 -8.92
CA HIS A 141 -14.35 -8.03 -8.93
C HIS A 141 -14.99 -7.86 -10.32
N TRP A 142 -14.22 -8.08 -11.40
CA TRP A 142 -14.64 -7.75 -12.76
C TRP A 142 -15.92 -8.48 -13.19
N ALA A 143 -16.08 -9.76 -12.80
CA ALA A 143 -17.28 -10.52 -13.09
C ALA A 143 -18.51 -9.98 -12.35
N ALA A 144 -18.37 -9.59 -11.08
CA ALA A 144 -19.45 -8.95 -10.34
C ALA A 144 -19.78 -7.55 -10.89
N ARG A 145 -18.77 -6.84 -11.41
CA ARG A 145 -18.94 -5.52 -12.01
C ARG A 145 -19.59 -5.57 -13.40
N TYR A 146 -19.04 -6.38 -14.30
CA TYR A 146 -19.40 -6.34 -15.72
C TYR A 146 -20.16 -7.58 -16.18
N GLY A 147 -20.29 -8.61 -15.36
CA GLY A 147 -20.96 -9.86 -15.73
C GLY A 147 -22.42 -9.65 -16.14
N ASN A 148 -23.17 -8.87 -15.37
CA ASN A 148 -24.56 -8.54 -15.69
C ASN A 148 -24.63 -7.76 -17.01
N ALA A 149 -23.83 -6.70 -17.17
CA ALA A 149 -23.81 -5.90 -18.39
C ALA A 149 -23.51 -6.72 -19.66
N ILE A 150 -22.59 -7.66 -19.56
CA ILE A 150 -22.24 -8.56 -20.66
C ILE A 150 -23.38 -9.52 -20.97
N MET A 151 -24.02 -10.11 -19.94
CA MET A 151 -25.19 -10.96 -20.15
C MET A 151 -26.32 -10.21 -20.87
N LEU A 152 -26.55 -8.94 -20.51
CA LEU A 152 -27.56 -8.10 -21.16
C LEU A 152 -27.21 -7.74 -22.60
N SER A 153 -25.94 -7.46 -22.88
CA SER A 153 -25.44 -7.22 -24.24
C SER A 153 -25.67 -8.44 -25.15
N VAL A 154 -25.42 -9.65 -24.63
CA VAL A 154 -25.66 -10.89 -25.37
C VAL A 154 -27.15 -11.10 -25.66
N VAL A 155 -28.04 -10.84 -24.69
CA VAL A 155 -29.50 -10.97 -24.90
C VAL A 155 -30.00 -9.95 -25.93
N GLY A 156 -29.51 -8.71 -25.89
CA GLY A 156 -29.82 -7.68 -26.88
C GLY A 156 -29.38 -8.07 -28.28
N GLY A 157 -28.11 -8.47 -28.46
CA GLY A 157 -27.54 -8.83 -29.76
C GLY A 157 -28.12 -10.11 -30.37
N VAL A 158 -28.51 -11.10 -29.56
CA VAL A 158 -29.15 -12.35 -30.04
C VAL A 158 -30.59 -12.11 -30.47
N SER A 159 -31.35 -11.28 -29.74
CA SER A 159 -32.72 -10.91 -30.14
C SER A 159 -32.76 -10.20 -31.50
N GLU A 160 -31.78 -9.33 -31.75
CA GLU A 160 -31.60 -8.61 -33.00
C GLU A 160 -31.24 -9.57 -34.16
N TYR A 161 -30.28 -10.48 -33.95
CA TYR A 161 -29.90 -11.48 -34.95
C TYR A 161 -31.06 -12.42 -35.30
N LEU A 162 -31.79 -12.95 -34.30
CA LEU A 162 -32.92 -13.85 -34.52
C LEU A 162 -34.09 -13.15 -35.23
N SER A 163 -34.33 -11.87 -34.96
CA SER A 163 -35.33 -11.08 -35.69
C SER A 163 -34.97 -10.86 -37.16
N SER A 164 -33.67 -10.86 -37.50
CA SER A 164 -33.18 -10.69 -38.87
C SER A 164 -33.23 -11.97 -39.71
N LEU A 165 -33.24 -13.16 -39.09
CA LEU A 165 -33.34 -14.46 -39.78
C LEU A 165 -34.79 -14.98 -39.88
N GLY A 166 -35.73 -14.46 -39.10
CA GLY A 166 -37.10 -14.97 -38.99
C GLY A 166 -38.14 -14.35 -39.95
N ASP A 167 -37.73 -13.72 -41.06
CA ASP A 167 -38.65 -13.03 -41.98
C ASP A 167 -38.69 -13.67 -43.38
N SER A 168 -39.40 -14.79 -43.49
CA SER A 168 -39.87 -15.34 -44.78
C SER A 168 -41.27 -15.94 -44.60
N GLY A 169 -42.26 -15.08 -44.37
CA GLY A 169 -43.65 -15.50 -44.20
C GLY A 169 -44.61 -14.35 -44.40
N GLN A 170 -45.21 -14.30 -45.59
CA GLN A 170 -46.24 -13.38 -46.01
C GLN A 170 -47.52 -13.61 -45.19
N ASP A 171 -47.78 -12.79 -44.17
CA ASP A 171 -49.16 -12.51 -43.74
C ASP A 171 -49.27 -11.23 -42.90
N GLY A 172 -50.26 -10.40 -43.21
CA GLY A 172 -50.46 -9.05 -42.68
C GLY A 172 -51.06 -9.01 -41.28
N GLN A 173 -50.47 -9.72 -40.31
CA GLN A 173 -50.88 -9.64 -38.91
C GLN A 173 -49.86 -8.93 -38.03
N GLN A 174 -50.40 -8.06 -37.16
CA GLN A 174 -49.65 -7.27 -36.20
C GLN A 174 -48.75 -8.18 -35.36
N ARG A 175 -47.43 -8.04 -35.49
CA ARG A 175 -46.47 -8.79 -34.67
C ARG A 175 -46.25 -8.04 -33.37
N GLN A 176 -46.17 -8.74 -32.24
CA GLN A 176 -45.77 -8.15 -30.97
C GLN A 176 -44.41 -8.70 -30.59
N VAL A 177 -43.37 -7.85 -30.49
CA VAL A 177 -42.08 -8.24 -29.92
C VAL A 177 -42.01 -7.68 -28.52
N SER A 178 -41.95 -8.57 -27.54
CA SER A 178 -41.88 -8.19 -26.14
C SER A 178 -40.44 -8.26 -25.67
N THR A 179 -39.83 -7.11 -25.43
CA THR A 179 -38.49 -7.02 -24.84
C THR A 179 -38.67 -6.79 -23.34
N ILE A 180 -38.05 -7.66 -22.54
CA ILE A 180 -38.10 -7.58 -21.08
C ILE A 180 -36.96 -6.66 -20.63
N ASP A 181 -37.31 -5.61 -19.88
CA ASP A 181 -36.33 -4.76 -19.21
C ASP A 181 -35.63 -5.57 -18.11
N PRO A 182 -34.31 -5.75 -18.20
CA PRO A 182 -33.59 -6.65 -17.32
C PRO A 182 -33.36 -6.13 -15.89
N VAL A 183 -33.64 -4.86 -15.60
CA VAL A 183 -33.42 -4.27 -14.26
C VAL A 183 -34.72 -4.14 -13.49
N THR A 184 -35.81 -3.80 -14.18
CA THR A 184 -37.14 -3.59 -13.57
C THR A 184 -38.05 -4.81 -13.69
N GLY A 185 -37.72 -5.77 -14.57
CA GLY A 185 -38.62 -6.87 -14.95
C GLY A 185 -39.84 -6.39 -15.76
N GLU A 186 -39.85 -5.12 -16.15
CA GLU A 186 -40.95 -4.50 -16.86
C GLU A 186 -40.95 -4.97 -18.32
N THR A 187 -42.10 -5.46 -18.77
CA THR A 187 -42.23 -6.04 -20.10
C THR A 187 -42.66 -4.94 -21.08
N THR A 188 -41.75 -4.50 -21.95
CA THR A 188 -42.08 -3.52 -23.00
C THR A 188 -42.52 -4.27 -24.25
N THR A 189 -43.83 -4.35 -24.48
CA THR A 189 -44.42 -5.02 -25.64
C THR A 189 -44.54 -4.06 -26.82
N LEU A 190 -43.77 -4.31 -27.89
CA LEU A 190 -43.80 -3.53 -29.14
C LEU A 190 -44.78 -4.16 -30.11
N THR A 191 -45.91 -3.51 -30.39
CA THR A 191 -46.89 -3.94 -31.40
C THR A 191 -46.57 -3.30 -32.76
N TYR A 192 -46.17 -4.10 -33.75
CA TYR A 192 -45.98 -3.72 -35.15
C TYR A 192 -47.32 -3.75 -35.88
N GLY A 193 -47.70 -2.67 -36.56
CA GLY A 193 -48.93 -2.62 -37.34
C GLY A 193 -49.05 -1.32 -38.12
N GLY A 194 -48.70 -1.36 -39.41
CA GLY A 194 -48.91 -0.25 -40.35
C GLY A 194 -47.96 -0.34 -41.54
N ASN A 195 -48.43 0.10 -42.72
CA ASN A 195 -47.75 0.12 -44.04
C ASN A 195 -46.45 0.95 -44.10
N GLY A 196 -45.57 0.85 -43.11
CA GLY A 196 -44.21 1.40 -43.14
C GLY A 196 -43.30 0.44 -43.88
N SER A 197 -42.44 0.97 -44.75
CA SER A 197 -41.53 0.16 -45.54
C SER A 197 -40.59 -0.63 -44.61
N GLN A 198 -40.18 -1.84 -45.00
CA GLN A 198 -39.26 -2.71 -44.24
C GLN A 198 -37.95 -1.99 -43.83
N ARG A 199 -37.62 -0.87 -44.50
CA ARG A 199 -36.49 0.01 -44.23
C ARG A 199 -36.71 0.91 -43.00
N ASP A 200 -37.96 1.33 -42.75
CA ASP A 200 -38.37 2.14 -41.59
C ASP A 200 -38.44 1.29 -40.31
N ALA A 201 -38.83 0.02 -40.41
CA ALA A 201 -38.83 -0.90 -39.27
C ALA A 201 -37.40 -1.21 -38.77
N ARG A 202 -36.42 -1.28 -39.69
CA ARG A 202 -35.01 -1.47 -39.35
C ARG A 202 -34.44 -0.22 -38.68
N SER A 203 -34.64 0.98 -39.21
CA SER A 203 -34.13 2.21 -38.59
C SER A 203 -34.71 2.44 -37.19
N ILE A 204 -36.01 2.21 -36.99
CA ILE A 204 -36.66 2.41 -35.69
C ILE A 204 -36.19 1.37 -34.65
N ALA A 205 -35.96 0.12 -35.06
CA ALA A 205 -35.40 -0.91 -34.19
C ALA A 205 -33.94 -0.61 -33.81
N PHE A 206 -33.11 -0.20 -34.78
CA PHE A 206 -31.71 0.21 -34.53
C PHE A 206 -31.61 1.47 -33.65
N ASP A 207 -32.44 2.48 -33.87
CA ASP A 207 -32.41 3.74 -33.11
C ASP A 207 -32.83 3.52 -31.65
N LYS A 208 -33.85 2.68 -31.40
CA LYS A 208 -34.30 2.37 -30.05
C LYS A 208 -33.40 1.35 -29.34
N SER A 209 -32.85 0.37 -30.06
CA SER A 209 -31.86 -0.58 -29.54
C SER A 209 -30.58 0.16 -29.12
N SER A 210 -30.09 1.09 -29.95
CA SER A 210 -28.89 1.88 -29.62
C SER A 210 -29.10 2.77 -28.39
N THR A 211 -30.29 3.34 -28.23
CA THR A 211 -30.65 4.15 -27.05
C THR A 211 -30.77 3.28 -25.80
N ALA A 212 -31.41 2.11 -25.88
CA ALA A 212 -31.52 1.17 -24.77
C ALA A 212 -30.16 0.61 -24.34
N LEU A 213 -29.29 0.26 -25.30
CA LEU A 213 -27.92 -0.17 -25.04
C LEU A 213 -27.09 0.93 -24.37
N GLN A 214 -27.27 2.19 -24.77
CA GLN A 214 -26.60 3.33 -24.12
C GLN A 214 -27.08 3.52 -22.67
N GLN A 215 -28.39 3.42 -22.41
CA GLN A 215 -28.94 3.53 -21.06
C GLN A 215 -28.51 2.38 -20.16
N LEU A 216 -28.54 1.14 -20.66
CA LEU A 216 -28.07 -0.04 -19.93
C LEU A 216 -26.56 0.01 -19.67
N ALA A 217 -25.76 0.43 -20.65
CA ALA A 217 -24.34 0.64 -20.46
C ALA A 217 -24.09 1.69 -19.38
N GLN A 218 -24.78 2.82 -19.43
CA GLN A 218 -24.61 3.92 -18.49
C GLN A 218 -25.04 3.54 -17.06
N GLU A 219 -26.09 2.73 -16.91
CA GLU A 219 -26.55 2.23 -15.61
C GLU A 219 -25.63 1.15 -15.05
N ALA A 220 -25.18 0.19 -15.86
CA ALA A 220 -24.14 -0.76 -15.46
C ALA A 220 -22.84 -0.03 -15.06
N PHE A 221 -22.47 1.04 -15.76
CA PHE A 221 -21.34 1.87 -15.36
C PHE A 221 -21.55 2.64 -14.05
N ARG A 222 -22.78 2.84 -13.59
CA ARG A 222 -23.11 3.46 -12.29
C ARG A 222 -23.06 2.44 -11.17
N ASP A 223 -23.65 1.27 -11.36
CA ASP A 223 -23.65 0.20 -10.35
C ASP A 223 -22.23 -0.32 -10.06
N THR A 224 -21.39 -0.42 -11.11
CA THR A 224 -19.98 -0.78 -10.97
C THR A 224 -19.11 0.22 -10.20
N GLN A 225 -19.57 1.46 -9.99
CA GLN A 225 -18.76 2.45 -9.26
C GLN A 225 -18.70 2.16 -7.76
N ASN A 226 -19.68 1.42 -7.24
CA ASN A 226 -19.80 1.15 -5.81
C ASN A 226 -18.97 -0.07 -5.36
N ILE A 227 -18.57 -0.94 -6.29
CA ILE A 227 -17.73 -2.11 -5.99
C ILE A 227 -16.26 -1.69 -6.09
N GLY A 228 -15.60 -1.41 -4.95
CA GLY A 228 -14.16 -1.11 -4.88
C GLY A 228 -13.27 -2.33 -5.19
N PRO A 229 -12.01 -2.16 -5.60
CA PRO A 229 -11.07 -3.28 -5.70
C PRO A 229 -10.60 -3.70 -4.31
N THR A 230 -10.22 -4.97 -4.19
CA THR A 230 -9.73 -5.55 -2.92
C THR A 230 -8.29 -5.99 -3.08
N VAL A 231 -7.46 -5.71 -2.08
CA VAL A 231 -6.08 -6.18 -2.01
C VAL A 231 -5.99 -7.25 -0.94
N TYR A 232 -5.44 -8.39 -1.35
CA TYR A 232 -5.10 -9.51 -0.49
C TYR A 232 -3.58 -9.54 -0.29
N VAL A 233 -3.14 -9.52 0.97
CA VAL A 233 -1.74 -9.76 1.33
C VAL A 233 -1.67 -11.00 2.20
N ASP A 234 -0.87 -11.98 1.76
CA ASP A 234 -0.72 -13.23 2.47
C ASP A 234 0.14 -13.02 3.74
N GLN A 235 -0.12 -13.83 4.78
CA GLN A 235 0.74 -13.91 5.95
C GLN A 235 2.17 -14.33 5.57
N GLY A 236 3.15 -13.99 6.39
CA GLY A 236 4.57 -14.20 6.10
C GLY A 236 5.15 -13.19 5.10
N THR A 237 4.34 -12.30 4.52
CA THR A 237 4.84 -11.23 3.65
C THR A 237 5.78 -10.30 4.42
N SER A 238 6.91 -9.96 3.80
CA SER A 238 7.89 -9.02 4.36
C SER A 238 7.30 -7.62 4.44
N VAL A 239 7.38 -7.02 5.62
CA VAL A 239 6.96 -5.65 5.87
C VAL A 239 8.11 -4.82 6.41
N VAL A 240 8.13 -3.56 5.99
CA VAL A 240 9.04 -2.55 6.48
C VAL A 240 8.24 -1.49 7.21
N VAL A 241 8.70 -1.08 8.38
CA VAL A 241 8.18 0.08 9.11
C VAL A 241 9.23 1.16 9.09
N LEU A 242 8.88 2.32 8.56
CA LEU A 242 9.74 3.49 8.59
C LEU A 242 9.37 4.33 9.80
N VAL A 243 10.25 4.38 10.80
CA VAL A 243 10.03 5.14 12.03
C VAL A 243 9.93 6.64 11.70
N ARG A 244 8.85 7.30 12.14
CA ARG A 244 8.58 8.72 11.85
C ARG A 244 8.89 9.70 12.98
N ARG A 245 9.49 9.21 14.05
CA ARG A 245 9.79 9.99 15.25
C ARG A 245 10.94 9.33 15.98
N ASP A 246 11.71 10.13 16.70
CA ASP A 246 12.72 9.57 17.60
C ASP A 246 12.04 8.77 18.72
N LEU A 247 12.54 7.56 18.97
CA LEU A 247 12.08 6.69 20.05
C LEU A 247 13.13 6.67 21.15
N ASP A 248 12.76 7.17 22.32
CA ASP A 248 13.66 7.27 23.47
C ASP A 248 13.44 6.09 24.42
N PHE A 249 14.51 5.34 24.68
CA PHE A 249 14.60 4.22 25.60
C PHE A 249 15.44 4.56 26.83
N SER A 250 15.78 5.84 27.02
CA SER A 250 16.69 6.29 28.08
C SER A 250 16.25 5.82 29.47
N ASP A 251 14.96 5.86 29.77
CA ASP A 251 14.44 5.46 31.07
C ASP A 251 14.58 3.95 31.36
N LEU A 252 14.80 3.14 30.31
CA LEU A 252 14.91 1.68 30.42
C LEU A 252 16.34 1.19 30.64
N TYR A 253 17.33 2.02 30.32
CA TYR A 253 18.74 1.65 30.39
C TYR A 253 19.54 2.65 31.20
N ALA A 254 20.38 2.16 32.10
CA ALA A 254 21.30 3.01 32.83
C ALA A 254 22.26 3.71 31.86
N ASP A 255 22.62 4.95 32.24
CA ASP A 255 23.55 5.77 31.48
C ASP A 255 24.92 5.06 31.47
N PRO A 256 25.48 4.74 30.30
CA PRO A 256 26.76 4.04 30.19
C PRO A 256 27.89 4.80 30.90
N VAL A 257 27.83 6.13 30.98
CA VAL A 257 28.80 6.94 31.71
C VAL A 257 28.68 6.72 33.21
N GLN A 258 27.45 6.63 33.73
CA GLN A 258 27.21 6.36 35.15
C GLN A 258 27.58 4.92 35.52
N GLU A 259 27.28 3.95 34.67
CA GLU A 259 27.72 2.55 34.83
C GLU A 259 29.25 2.45 34.90
N GLU A 260 29.95 3.16 34.01
CA GLU A 260 31.40 3.21 33.97
C GLU A 260 31.97 3.87 35.23
N VAL A 261 31.44 5.03 35.64
CA VAL A 261 31.89 5.73 36.85
C VAL A 261 31.63 4.88 38.10
N ALA A 262 30.48 4.20 38.19
CA ALA A 262 30.19 3.29 39.30
C ALA A 262 31.17 2.10 39.33
N ARG A 263 31.51 1.55 38.16
CA ARG A 263 32.52 0.48 38.05
C ARG A 263 33.91 0.96 38.46
N LEU A 264 34.31 2.15 38.03
CA LEU A 264 35.60 2.75 38.41
C LEU A 264 35.65 3.02 39.91
N LYS A 265 34.56 3.53 40.51
CA LYS A 265 34.42 3.70 41.96
C LYS A 265 34.49 2.36 42.71
N ALA A 266 34.00 1.28 42.11
CA ALA A 266 34.09 -0.08 42.65
C ALA A 266 35.46 -0.75 42.40
N GLY A 267 36.48 -0.02 41.91
CA GLY A 267 37.83 -0.54 41.71
C GLY A 267 38.03 -1.33 40.41
N GLY A 268 37.06 -1.33 39.49
CA GLY A 268 37.19 -1.95 38.18
C GLY A 268 38.05 -1.11 37.23
N ARG A 269 38.75 -1.76 36.28
CA ARG A 269 39.50 -1.05 35.23
C ARG A 269 38.56 -0.52 34.14
N PRO A 270 38.88 0.62 33.48
CA PRO A 270 38.16 1.05 32.30
C PRO A 270 38.32 0.01 31.19
N LYS A 271 37.21 -0.42 30.57
CA LYS A 271 37.28 -1.09 29.28
C LYS A 271 37.86 -0.04 28.34
N ALA A 272 39.09 -0.27 27.86
CA ALA A 272 39.63 0.50 26.75
C ALA A 272 38.54 0.55 25.67
N ALA A 273 38.23 1.75 25.17
CA ALA A 273 37.36 1.89 24.02
C ALA A 273 37.86 0.92 22.97
N ILE A 274 37.08 -0.12 22.68
CA ILE A 274 37.42 -1.07 21.65
C ILE A 274 37.44 -0.23 20.38
N ASP A 275 38.64 -0.05 19.84
CA ASP A 275 38.89 0.43 18.49
C ASP A 275 37.92 -0.31 17.55
N PRO A 276 37.01 0.38 16.85
CA PRO A 276 36.05 -0.26 15.97
C PRO A 276 36.74 -0.69 14.67
N THR A 277 37.62 -1.68 14.76
CA THR A 277 38.12 -2.42 13.60
C THR A 277 37.90 -3.91 13.85
N PRO A 278 37.05 -4.60 13.08
CA PRO A 278 36.98 -6.06 13.15
C PRO A 278 38.28 -6.60 12.55
N LEU A 279 39.24 -6.97 13.40
CA LEU A 279 40.34 -7.83 12.97
C LEU A 279 39.74 -9.19 12.64
N TYR A 280 39.46 -9.41 11.35
CA TYR A 280 39.41 -10.75 10.79
C TYR A 280 40.70 -11.46 11.23
N GLY A 281 40.54 -12.57 11.95
CA GLY A 281 41.65 -13.28 12.56
C GLY A 281 42.68 -13.72 11.53
N MET A 282 43.94 -13.35 11.75
CA MET A 282 45.05 -14.15 11.26
C MET A 282 45.29 -15.27 12.30
N PRO A 283 45.37 -16.54 11.89
CA PRO A 283 45.78 -17.62 12.79
C PRO A 283 47.18 -17.34 13.32
N THR A 284 47.34 -17.36 14.64
CA THR A 284 48.64 -17.29 15.30
C THR A 284 49.16 -18.72 15.47
N ASP A 285 50.08 -19.13 14.60
CA ASP A 285 50.91 -20.29 14.88
C ASP A 285 52.07 -19.85 15.80
N HIS A 286 52.11 -20.42 16.99
CA HIS A 286 53.25 -20.36 17.91
C HIS A 286 54.11 -21.61 17.75
N PHE A 287 55.38 -21.52 18.22
CA PHE A 287 56.45 -22.53 18.35
C PHE A 287 57.46 -22.55 17.17
N TYR A 288 58.76 -22.26 17.34
CA TYR A 288 59.69 -22.68 18.40
C TYR A 288 60.75 -21.62 18.79
N SER A 289 61.23 -21.78 20.02
CA SER A 289 62.30 -21.07 20.73
C SER A 289 63.69 -21.64 20.43
N GLY A 290 64.69 -20.75 20.31
CA GLY A 290 65.93 -20.90 21.07
C GLY A 290 67.14 -21.58 20.41
N TYR A 291 68.27 -20.87 20.52
CA TYR A 291 69.68 -21.30 20.51
C TYR A 291 70.41 -21.50 19.18
N GLY A 292 71.42 -20.64 18.99
CA GLY A 292 72.62 -20.96 18.22
C GLY A 292 73.23 -19.79 17.44
N SER A 293 73.98 -18.91 18.10
CA SER A 293 75.23 -18.42 17.49
C SER A 293 76.35 -19.34 17.96
N PRO A 294 77.29 -19.74 17.09
CA PRO A 294 78.50 -18.92 16.98
C PRO A 294 79.13 -18.84 15.57
N VAL A 295 79.72 -17.66 15.28
CA VAL A 295 81.09 -17.45 14.76
C VAL A 295 81.62 -18.50 13.75
N LYS A 296 81.71 -18.17 12.46
CA LYS A 296 82.82 -17.50 11.74
C LYS A 296 82.45 -17.35 10.27
#